data_AF-A0A0C9Z4M1-F1
#
_entry.id   AF-A0A0C9Z4M1-F1
#
_cell.length_a   1.000
_cell.length_b   1.000
_cell.length_c   1.000
_cell.angle_alpha   90.00
_cell.angle_beta   90.00
_cell.angle_gamma   90.00
#
_symmetry.space_group_name_H-M   'P 1'
#
loop_
_entity.id
_entity.type
_entity.pdbx_description
1 polymer ?
#
loop_
_entity_poly.entity_id
_entity_poly.type
_entity_poly.pdbx_seq_one_letter_code
_entity_poly.pdbx_strand_id
1 'polypeptide(L)' 'LYRGIYFDIPGPEKNGPFYLVTKGTRIGVLAEWPRMAPYIISVKGSCYVGVLMVKEGVRCMMNAIRLGKYSLL' A
#
# COMPACT_ATOMS: atom_id res chain seq x y z
N LEU A 1 10.41 1.95 8.15
CA LEU A 1 11.43 1.84 7.07
C LEU A 1 11.85 0.38 6.96
N TYR A 2 11.73 -0.25 5.80
CA TYR A 2 12.26 -1.59 5.57
C TYR A 2 13.01 -1.61 4.23
N ARG A 3 14.29 -2.02 4.24
CA ARG A 3 15.18 -1.98 3.07
C ARG A 3 15.25 -0.63 2.34
N GLY A 4 15.24 0.47 3.09
CA GLY A 4 15.29 1.83 2.52
C GLY A 4 13.96 2.35 1.98
N ILE A 5 12.88 1.56 2.06
CA ILE A 5 11.55 1.93 1.58
C ILE A 5 10.67 2.39 2.76
N TYR A 6 10.03 3.54 2.58
CA TYR A 6 9.02 4.06 3.50
C TYR A 6 7.68 3.44 3.17
N PHE A 7 7.03 2.87 4.18
CA PHE A 7 5.70 2.30 4.08
C PHE A 7 4.74 3.15 4.90
N ASP A 8 3.64 3.52 4.28
CA ASP A 8 2.49 4.04 5.01
C ASP A 8 1.71 2.84 5.54
N ILE A 9 1.36 2.87 6.83
CA ILE A 9 0.59 1.83 7.53
C ILE A 9 -0.35 2.58 8.48
N PRO A 10 -1.68 2.35 8.43
CA PRO A 10 -2.61 3.08 9.28
C PRO A 10 -2.43 2.68 10.75
N GLY A 11 -2.60 3.65 11.65
CA GLY A 11 -2.67 3.42 13.08
C GLY A 11 -3.87 2.56 13.49
N PRO A 12 -3.85 1.93 14.67
CA PRO A 12 -4.90 1.02 15.12
C PRO A 12 -6.29 1.67 15.26
N GLU A 13 -6.35 2.99 15.42
CA GLU A 13 -7.57 3.79 15.51
C GLU A 13 -8.23 4.12 14.16
N LYS A 14 -7.58 3.82 13.05
CA LYS A 14 -8.12 4.10 11.71
C LYS A 14 -9.16 3.07 11.32
N ASN A 15 -10.35 3.54 10.97
CA ASN A 15 -11.38 2.72 10.34
C ASN A 15 -11.18 2.69 8.81
N GLY A 16 -11.49 1.54 8.20
CA GLY A 16 -11.36 1.34 6.76
C GLY A 16 -12.27 2.25 5.93
N PRO A 17 -12.22 2.16 4.59
CA PRO A 17 -11.56 1.11 3.81
C PRO A 17 -10.02 1.23 3.79
N PHE A 18 -9.36 0.08 3.72
CA PHE A 18 -7.90 -0.02 3.56
C PHE A 18 -7.57 -0.53 2.16
N TYR A 19 -6.44 -0.10 1.62
CA TYR A 19 -5.94 -0.66 0.37
C TYR A 19 -4.43 -0.87 0.43
N LEU A 20 -4.01 -1.98 -0.16
CA LEU A 20 -2.63 -2.35 -0.37
C LEU A 20 -2.18 -1.79 -1.72
N VAL A 21 -1.06 -1.08 -1.73
CA VAL A 21 -0.38 -0.63 -2.95
C VAL A 21 0.95 -1.37 -3.08
N THR A 22 1.13 -2.09 -4.18
CA THR A 22 2.37 -2.82 -4.50
C THR A 22 3.13 -2.21 -5.66
N LYS A 23 2.51 -1.32 -6.44
CA LYS A 23 3.18 -0.54 -7.47
C LYS A 23 2.64 0.88 -7.54
N GLY A 24 3.54 1.86 -7.49
CA GLY A 24 3.19 3.29 -7.52
C GLY A 24 4.29 4.16 -6.93
N THR A 25 4.00 5.45 -6.71
CA THR A 25 4.91 6.39 -6.04
C THR A 25 5.03 6.13 -4.54
N ARG A 26 4.11 5.33 -3.98
CA ARG A 26 4.13 4.86 -2.59
C ARG A 26 3.75 3.38 -2.55
N ILE A 27 4.48 2.61 -1.74
CA ILE A 27 4.15 1.21 -1.41
C ILE A 27 3.69 1.19 0.05
N GLY A 28 2.60 0.49 0.35
CA GLY A 28 2.07 0.51 1.71
C GLY A 28 0.66 -0.04 1.82
N VAL A 29 0.17 -0.07 3.06
CA VAL A 29 -1.26 -0.20 3.37
C VAL A 29 -1.75 1.19 3.72
N LEU A 30 -2.76 1.67 3.03
CA LEU A 30 -3.24 3.03 3.16
C LEU A 30 -4.71 2.99 3.54
N ALA A 31 -5.10 3.87 4.46
CA ALA A 31 -6.49 4.11 4.81
C ALA A 31 -7.03 5.31 4.00
N GLU A 32 -8.34 5.32 3.77
CA GLU A 32 -9.10 6.42 3.16
C GLU A 32 -8.75 6.68 1.69
N TRP A 33 -9.69 6.39 0.78
CA TRP A 33 -9.53 6.64 -0.66
C TRP A 33 -9.11 8.07 -1.02
N PRO A 34 -9.64 9.14 -0.40
CA PRO A 34 -9.25 10.51 -0.75
C PRO A 34 -7.76 10.82 -0.50
N ARG A 35 -7.14 10.20 0.52
CA ARG A 35 -5.70 10.34 0.78
C ARG A 35 -4.87 9.52 -0.20
N MET A 36 -5.41 8.40 -0.66
CA MET A 36 -4.75 7.47 -1.57
C MET A 36 -4.75 7.93 -3.03
N ALA A 37 -5.91 8.40 -3.50
CA ALA A 37 -6.20 8.63 -4.91
C ALA A 37 -5.11 9.43 -5.66
N PRO A 38 -4.52 10.51 -5.09
CA PRO A 38 -3.47 11.27 -5.76
C PRO A 38 -2.21 10.46 -6.08
N TYR A 39 -1.90 9.42 -5.29
CA TYR A 39 -0.68 8.62 -5.45
C TYR A 39 -0.84 7.44 -6.43
N ILE A 40 -2.05 7.19 -6.91
CA ILE A 40 -2.38 5.98 -7.68
C ILE A 40 -3.01 6.32 -9.03
N ILE A 41 -3.97 7.25 -9.07
CA ILE A 41 -4.82 7.49 -10.25
C ILE A 41 -3.99 8.05 -11.42
N SER A 42 -3.03 8.92 -11.15
CA SER A 42 -2.18 9.53 -12.19
C SER A 42 -0.87 8.78 -12.43
N VAL A 43 -0.69 7.60 -11.83
CA VAL A 43 0.55 6.82 -11.92
C VAL A 43 0.34 5.64 -12.87
N LYS A 44 0.93 5.73 -14.07
CA LYS A 44 0.78 4.72 -15.12
C LYS A 44 1.23 3.35 -14.63
N GLY A 45 0.32 2.38 -14.68
CA GLY A 45 0.59 1.00 -14.27
C GLY A 45 0.71 0.82 -12.75
N SER A 46 0.12 1.72 -11.95
CA SER A 46 -0.06 1.50 -10.51
C SER A 46 -0.88 0.23 -10.26
N CYS A 47 -0.62 -0.41 -9.12
CA CYS A 47 -1.31 -1.64 -8.71
C CYS A 47 -1.72 -1.53 -7.25
N TYR A 48 -3.02 -1.64 -7.02
CA TYR A 48 -3.62 -1.58 -5.69
C TYR A 48 -4.79 -2.56 -5.57
N VAL A 49 -5.10 -2.97 -4.34
CA VAL A 49 -6.22 -3.84 -4.02
C VAL A 49 -6.80 -3.47 -2.65
N GLY A 50 -8.13 -3.47 -2.54
CA GLY A 50 -8.80 -3.29 -1.24
C GLY A 50 -8.52 -4.46 -0.31
N VAL A 51 -8.31 -4.16 0.98
CA VAL A 51 -8.12 -5.17 2.03
C VAL A 51 -9.01 -4.87 3.23
N LEU A 52 -9.54 -5.90 3.86
CA LEU A 52 -10.46 -5.76 5.00
C LEU A 52 -9.76 -5.35 6.29
N MET A 53 -8.48 -5.70 6.45
CA MET A 53 -7.70 -5.46 7.66
C MET A 53 -6.28 -5.03 7.33
N VAL A 54 -5.73 -4.09 8.13
CA VAL A 54 -4.35 -3.63 8.00
C VAL A 54 -3.35 -4.79 8.10
N LYS A 55 -3.55 -5.69 9.08
CA LYS A 55 -2.68 -6.85 9.28
C LYS A 55 -2.56 -7.72 8.03
N GLU A 56 -3.67 -7.93 7.33
CA GLU A 56 -3.69 -8.71 6.09
C GLU A 56 -2.98 -7.97 4.95
N GLY A 57 -3.24 -6.67 4.82
CA GLY A 57 -2.51 -5.82 3.88
C GLY A 57 -0.99 -5.87 4.09
N VAL A 58 -0.54 -5.77 5.34
CA VAL A 58 0.90 -5.82 5.70
C VAL A 58 1.50 -7.19 5.36
N ARG A 59 0.78 -8.27 5.66
CA ARG A 59 1.22 -9.64 5.29
C ARG A 59 1.42 -9.78 3.79
N CYS A 60 0.45 -9.33 3.00
CA CYS A 60 0.50 -9.35 1.54
C CYS A 60 1.60 -8.44 0.99
N MET A 61 1.78 -7.25 1.55
CA MET A 61 2.87 -6.32 1.22
C MET A 61 4.24 -6.98 1.42
N MET A 62 4.47 -7.58 2.60
CA MET A 62 5.74 -8.25 2.90
C MET A 62 6.01 -9.42 1.96
N ASN A 63 4.96 -10.17 1.59
CA ASN A 63 5.07 -11.23 0.58
C ASN A 63 5.44 -10.67 -0.80
N ALA A 64 4.81 -9.57 -1.22
CA ALA A 64 5.14 -8.91 -2.50
C ALA A 64 6.61 -8.44 -2.52
N ILE A 65 7.09 -7.86 -1.41
CA ILE A 65 8.50 -7.44 -1.27
C ILE A 65 9.44 -8.64 -1.37
N ARG A 66 9.15 -9.71 -0.62
CA ARG A 66 9.97 -10.92 -0.61
C ARG A 66 10.06 -11.59 -1.99
N LEU A 67 8.97 -11.54 -2.76
CA LEU A 67 8.90 -12.12 -4.10
C LEU A 67 9.39 -11.17 -5.21
N GLY A 68 9.83 -9.95 -4.87
CA GLY A 68 10.21 -8.93 -5.88
C GLY A 68 9.02 -8.41 -6.71
N LYS A 69 7.78 -8.64 -6.27
CA LYS A 69 6.54 -8.22 -6.94
C LYS A 69 6.08 -6.83 -6.47
N TYR A 70 7.01 -5.90 -6.34
CA TYR A 70 6.72 -4.51 -5.99
C TYR A 70 7.55 -3.58 -6.89
N SER A 71 7.05 -2.36 -7.13
CA SER A 71 7.77 -1.39 -7.95
C SER A 71 7.44 0.03 -7.52
N LEU A 72 8.47 0.76 -7.09
CA LEU A 72 8.40 2.21 -6.94
C LEU A 72 8.56 2.85 -8.33
N LEU A 73 7.72 3.84 -8.62
CA LEU A 73 7.71 4.61 -9.86
C LEU A 73 8.11 6.07 -9.62
#